data_AF-A0A969JY95-F1
#
_entry.id   AF-A0A969JY95-F1
#
_cell.length_a   1.000
_cell.length_b   1.000
_cell.length_c   1.000
_cell.angle_alpha   90.00
_cell.angle_beta   90.00
_cell.angle_gamma   90.00
#
_symmetry.space_group_name_H-M   'P 1'
#
loop_
_entity.id
_entity.type
_entity.pdbx_description
1 polymer ?
#
loop_
_entity_poly.entity_id
_entity_poly.type
_entity_poly.pdbx_seq_one_letter_code
_entity_poly.pdbx_strand_id
1 'polypeptide(L)'
;KAGAGKSDAAHWCVYARLFGGGYRATTGQIDAVAEAGRTRVCTAVYEWQNNAGWQAASPPTIDSWDELLARLEGEGYGRLLFAGEISPDAMKQIRAANKEFRVALPAVSTRRAGYLAEIGWRRLHQHQVDDASSLAPIYLKVTRWELVSQTLNH
;
A
#
# COMPACT_ATOMS: atom_id res chain seq x y z
N LYS A 1 -17.99 21.35 -0.55
CA LYS A 1 -18.51 19.96 -0.54
C LYS A 1 -18.04 19.27 -1.82
N ALA A 2 -17.65 18.01 -1.70
CA ALA A 2 -17.07 17.10 -2.72
C ALA A 2 -15.54 17.22 -2.95
N GLY A 3 -14.82 16.16 -2.59
CA GLY A 3 -13.97 15.49 -3.58
C GLY A 3 -12.45 15.42 -3.39
N ALA A 4 -11.84 15.99 -2.35
CA ALA A 4 -10.39 15.90 -2.15
C ALA A 4 -10.02 14.71 -1.25
N GLY A 5 -9.92 13.50 -1.81
CA GLY A 5 -9.56 12.31 -1.02
C GLY A 5 -9.27 11.04 -1.79
N LYS A 6 -9.06 11.11 -3.12
CA LYS A 6 -8.89 9.92 -3.98
C LYS A 6 -7.55 9.84 -4.73
N SER A 7 -6.67 10.84 -4.60
CA SER A 7 -5.48 10.99 -5.47
C SER A 7 -4.29 10.10 -5.10
N ASP A 8 -4.19 9.58 -3.88
CA ASP A 8 -2.98 8.84 -3.45
C ASP A 8 -3.11 7.32 -3.49
N ALA A 9 -4.34 6.78 -3.51
CA ALA A 9 -4.58 5.38 -3.85
C ALA A 9 -4.15 5.09 -5.31
N ALA A 10 -4.25 6.09 -6.20
CA ALA A 10 -3.80 5.98 -7.58
C ALA A 10 -2.26 5.86 -7.71
N HIS A 11 -1.51 6.46 -6.77
CA HIS A 11 -0.04 6.51 -6.80
C HIS A 11 0.58 5.11 -6.54
N TRP A 12 -0.10 4.29 -5.75
CA TRP A 12 0.25 2.89 -5.50
C TRP A 12 -0.46 1.91 -6.47
N CYS A 13 -1.69 2.20 -6.91
CA CYS A 13 -2.40 1.42 -7.95
C CYS A 13 -1.59 1.28 -9.25
N VAL A 14 -0.75 2.25 -9.59
CA VAL A 14 0.03 2.20 -10.84
C VAL A 14 1.42 1.57 -10.66
N TYR A 15 1.97 1.52 -9.44
CA TYR A 15 3.01 0.52 -9.14
C TYR A 15 2.49 -0.87 -9.49
N ALA A 16 1.30 -1.22 -8.98
CA ALA A 16 0.65 -2.50 -9.24
C ALA A 16 0.31 -2.73 -10.73
N ARG A 17 -0.05 -1.68 -11.49
CA ARG A 17 -0.42 -1.78 -12.93
C ARG A 17 0.74 -2.25 -13.82
N LEU A 18 1.99 -2.01 -13.44
CA LEU A 18 3.18 -2.34 -14.25
C LEU A 18 3.86 -3.66 -13.84
N PHE A 19 3.46 -4.28 -12.72
CA PHE A 19 3.67 -5.71 -12.46
C PHE A 19 2.80 -6.62 -13.38
N GLY A 20 1.90 -6.02 -14.17
CA GLY A 20 0.87 -6.69 -14.96
C GLY A 20 1.35 -7.53 -16.16
N GLY A 21 2.65 -7.57 -16.46
CA GLY A 21 3.17 -8.51 -17.46
C GLY A 21 3.26 -9.96 -16.96
N GLY A 22 3.54 -10.15 -15.66
CA GLY A 22 3.81 -11.49 -15.09
C GLY A 22 2.97 -11.86 -13.87
N TYR A 23 2.53 -10.89 -13.06
CA TYR A 23 1.82 -11.15 -11.79
C TYR A 23 0.30 -11.06 -11.90
N ARG A 24 -0.21 -10.72 -13.10
CA ARG A 24 -1.65 -10.67 -13.41
C ARG A 24 -2.38 -11.99 -13.17
N ALA A 25 -1.67 -13.11 -13.09
CA ALA A 25 -2.25 -14.45 -13.11
C ALA A 25 -2.12 -15.26 -11.81
N THR A 26 -1.31 -14.84 -10.84
CA THR A 26 -0.93 -15.72 -9.71
C THR A 26 -1.41 -15.26 -8.34
N THR A 27 -1.69 -13.96 -8.15
CA THR A 27 -2.13 -13.43 -6.85
C THR A 27 -3.00 -12.19 -7.07
N GLY A 28 -4.30 -12.30 -6.82
CA GLY A 28 -5.27 -11.22 -7.07
C GLY A 28 -5.15 -10.03 -6.10
N GLN A 29 -4.24 -10.10 -5.12
CA GLN A 29 -4.09 -9.16 -4.01
C GLN A 29 -2.60 -8.82 -3.80
N ILE A 30 -2.29 -7.54 -3.64
CA ILE A 30 -0.94 -7.01 -3.36
C ILE A 30 -1.02 -6.10 -2.13
N ASP A 31 -0.09 -6.24 -1.19
CA ASP A 31 0.12 -5.26 -0.14
C ASP A 31 1.33 -4.38 -0.48
N ALA A 32 1.08 -3.09 -0.67
CA ALA A 32 2.10 -2.11 -1.02
C ALA A 32 2.69 -1.48 0.24
N VAL A 33 4.00 -1.69 0.46
CA VAL A 33 4.69 -1.33 1.72
C VAL A 33 5.74 -0.24 1.48
N ALA A 34 5.77 0.77 2.34
CA ALA A 34 6.81 1.79 2.41
C ALA A 34 7.32 1.96 3.84
N GLU A 35 8.61 2.19 4.04
CA GLU A 35 9.12 2.45 5.38
C GLU A 35 8.62 3.80 5.90
N ALA A 36 8.09 3.81 7.12
CA ALA A 36 7.63 5.01 7.83
C ALA A 36 8.59 5.43 8.96
N GLY A 37 9.79 4.83 9.01
CA GLY A 37 10.80 5.04 10.05
C GLY A 37 10.46 4.39 11.39
N ARG A 38 11.43 4.33 12.31
CA ARG A 38 11.28 3.81 13.69
C ARG A 38 10.46 2.52 13.76
N THR A 39 10.85 1.52 12.95
CA THR A 39 10.25 0.17 12.86
C THR A 39 8.79 0.13 12.38
N ARG A 40 8.27 1.20 11.79
CA ARG A 40 6.91 1.26 11.23
C ARG A 40 6.91 1.22 9.72
N VAL A 41 5.80 0.78 9.17
CA VAL A 41 5.54 0.72 7.74
C VAL A 41 4.21 1.37 7.41
N CYS A 42 4.19 2.12 6.32
CA CYS A 42 2.96 2.54 5.65
C CYS A 42 2.56 1.44 4.68
N THR A 43 1.30 1.02 4.72
CA THR A 43 0.86 -0.15 3.95
C THR A 43 -0.57 0.00 3.45
N ALA A 44 -0.90 -0.62 2.32
CA ALA A 44 -2.24 -0.65 1.76
C ALA A 44 -2.43 -1.85 0.84
N VAL A 45 -3.55 -2.55 1.01
CA VAL A 45 -3.90 -3.69 0.17
C VAL A 45 -4.60 -3.20 -1.10
N TYR A 46 -4.17 -3.73 -2.24
CA TYR A 46 -4.73 -3.52 -3.56
C TYR A 46 -5.24 -4.84 -4.11
N GLU A 47 -6.38 -4.78 -4.78
CA GLU A 47 -6.99 -5.93 -5.44
C GLU A 47 -7.22 -5.64 -6.92
N TRP A 48 -7.04 -6.67 -7.74
CA TRP A 48 -7.37 -6.57 -9.14
C TRP A 48 -8.89 -6.68 -9.34
N GLN A 49 -9.52 -5.59 -9.76
CA GLN A 49 -10.92 -5.59 -10.16
C GLN A 49 -11.04 -5.76 -11.68
N ASN A 50 -11.91 -6.68 -12.10
CA ASN A 50 -12.19 -6.92 -13.52
C ASN A 50 -12.56 -5.61 -14.22
N ASN A 51 -11.95 -5.37 -15.39
CA ASN A 51 -12.09 -4.17 -16.23
C ASN A 51 -11.68 -2.82 -15.63
N ALA A 52 -11.48 -2.71 -14.31
CA ALA A 52 -11.04 -1.48 -13.65
C ALA A 52 -9.54 -1.49 -13.28
N GLY A 53 -8.92 -2.66 -13.22
CA GLY A 53 -7.54 -2.84 -12.81
C GLY A 53 -7.38 -2.83 -11.29
N TRP A 54 -6.18 -2.54 -10.80
CA TRP A 54 -5.90 -2.46 -9.37
C TRP A 54 -6.69 -1.33 -8.71
N GLN A 55 -7.27 -1.63 -7.56
CA GLN A 55 -7.93 -0.68 -6.68
C GLN A 55 -7.53 -0.94 -5.23
N ALA A 56 -7.42 0.12 -4.43
CA ALA A 56 -7.23 -0.03 -3.00
C ALA A 56 -8.44 -0.74 -2.38
N ALA A 57 -8.21 -1.86 -1.71
CA ALA A 57 -9.24 -2.57 -0.93
C ALA A 57 -9.49 -1.89 0.42
N SER A 58 -8.46 -1.22 0.95
CA SER A 58 -8.54 -0.46 2.21
C SER A 58 -7.73 0.84 2.13
N PRO A 59 -8.06 1.84 2.95
CA PRO A 59 -7.22 3.03 3.12
C PRO A 59 -5.83 2.64 3.64
N PRO A 60 -4.78 3.40 3.28
CA PRO A 60 -3.45 3.13 3.80
C PRO A 60 -3.35 3.36 5.31
N THR A 61 -2.64 2.47 5.99
CA THR A 61 -2.38 2.50 7.44
C THR A 61 -0.89 2.67 7.72
N ILE A 62 -0.54 3.09 8.95
CA ILE A 62 0.83 2.99 9.46
C ILE A 62 0.82 2.04 10.63
N ASP A 63 1.51 0.91 10.46
CA ASP A 63 1.52 -0.19 11.40
C ASP A 63 2.97 -0.56 11.77
N SER A 64 3.17 -1.26 12.89
CA SER A 64 4.34 -2.13 13.04
C SER A 64 4.16 -3.41 12.21
N TRP A 65 5.25 -4.16 11.95
CA TRP A 65 5.16 -5.43 11.23
C TRP A 65 4.29 -6.46 11.96
N ASP A 66 4.38 -6.53 13.30
CA ASP A 66 3.57 -7.45 14.09
C ASP A 66 2.07 -7.12 13.99
N GLU A 67 1.71 -5.84 14.10
CA GLU A 67 0.33 -5.37 13.95
C GLU A 67 -0.19 -5.61 12.53
N LEU A 68 0.62 -5.34 11.51
CA LEU A 68 0.27 -5.57 10.11
C LEU A 68 -0.02 -7.05 9.85
N LEU A 69 0.90 -7.94 10.23
CA LEU A 69 0.78 -9.36 9.95
C LEU A 69 -0.40 -9.98 10.70
N ALA A 70 -0.58 -9.66 11.98
CA ALA A 70 -1.73 -10.12 12.77
C ALA A 70 -3.06 -9.64 12.18
N ARG A 71 -3.11 -8.38 11.72
CA ARG A 71 -4.30 -7.83 11.06
C ARG A 71 -4.62 -8.54 9.75
N LEU A 72 -3.63 -8.75 8.88
CA LEU A 72 -3.84 -9.44 7.60
C LEU A 72 -4.28 -10.90 7.77
N GLU A 73 -3.76 -11.59 8.79
CA GLU A 73 -4.22 -12.92 9.16
C GLU A 73 -5.67 -12.91 9.68
N GLY A 74 -6.01 -11.95 10.54
CA GLY A 74 -7.36 -11.79 11.07
C GLY A 74 -8.40 -11.41 10.00
N GLU A 75 -8.01 -10.61 9.01
CA GLU A 75 -8.83 -10.25 7.85
C GLU A 75 -8.98 -11.40 6.84
N GLY A 76 -8.20 -12.49 6.99
CA GLY A 76 -8.34 -13.69 6.18
C GLY A 76 -7.76 -13.58 4.77
N TYR A 77 -6.78 -12.70 4.55
CA TYR A 77 -6.09 -12.65 3.25
C TYR A 77 -5.39 -13.99 2.98
N GLY A 78 -5.64 -14.55 1.80
CA GLY A 78 -5.03 -15.80 1.36
C GLY A 78 -3.64 -15.57 0.78
N ARG A 79 -3.47 -15.87 -0.51
CA ARG A 79 -2.24 -15.52 -1.23
C ARG A 79 -2.17 -14.01 -1.37
N LEU A 80 -1.18 -13.40 -0.71
CA LEU A 80 -0.93 -11.96 -0.72
C LEU A 80 0.54 -11.70 -1.06
N LEU A 81 0.76 -10.82 -2.04
CA LEU A 81 2.10 -10.42 -2.46
C LEU A 81 2.48 -9.07 -1.83
N PHE A 82 3.51 -9.06 -1.00
CA PHE A 82 4.09 -7.85 -0.43
C PHE A 82 5.09 -7.24 -1.42
N ALA A 83 4.96 -5.95 -1.70
CA ALA A 83 5.84 -5.23 -2.61
C ALA A 83 6.18 -3.83 -2.10
N GLY A 84 7.43 -3.42 -2.29
CA GLY A 84 7.91 -2.08 -1.92
C GLY A 84 9.16 -2.17 -1.04
N GLU A 85 9.26 -1.30 -0.05
CA GLU A 85 10.43 -1.22 0.82
C GLU A 85 10.33 -2.25 1.95
N ILE A 86 10.97 -3.40 1.73
CA ILE A 86 10.92 -4.54 2.65
C ILE A 86 12.35 -4.96 2.97
N SER A 87 12.73 -4.83 4.24
CA SER A 87 14.05 -5.23 4.73
C SER A 87 14.18 -6.77 4.80
N PRO A 88 15.40 -7.32 4.79
CA PRO A 88 15.61 -8.77 4.93
C PRO A 88 14.98 -9.38 6.18
N ASP A 89 14.92 -8.64 7.29
CA ASP A 89 14.29 -9.11 8.52
C ASP A 89 12.77 -9.10 8.43
N ALA A 90 12.18 -8.07 7.81
CA ALA A 90 10.76 -8.06 7.49
C ALA A 90 10.36 -9.23 6.57
N MET A 91 11.20 -9.58 5.59
CA MET A 91 10.96 -10.77 4.75
C MET A 91 10.88 -12.06 5.56
N LYS A 92 11.68 -12.20 6.62
CA LYS A 92 11.62 -13.36 7.51
C LYS A 92 10.32 -13.36 8.30
N GLN A 93 9.90 -12.21 8.84
CA GLN A 93 8.65 -12.06 9.58
C GLN A 93 7.43 -12.41 8.72
N ILE A 94 7.36 -11.86 7.50
CA ILE A 94 6.27 -12.13 6.54
C ILE A 94 6.16 -13.64 6.24
N ARG A 95 7.29 -14.31 5.98
CA ARG A 95 7.33 -15.75 5.66
C ARG A 95 6.99 -16.63 6.87
N ALA A 96 7.30 -16.16 8.08
CA ALA A 96 7.01 -16.87 9.31
C ALA A 96 5.54 -16.76 9.72
N ALA A 97 4.89 -15.62 9.45
CA ALA A 97 3.48 -15.40 9.72
C ALA A 97 2.59 -16.35 8.90
N ASN A 98 2.70 -16.28 7.57
CA ASN A 98 1.85 -17.10 6.70
C ASN A 98 2.62 -17.64 5.48
N LYS A 99 2.57 -18.96 5.29
CA LYS A 99 3.21 -19.67 4.16
C LYS A 99 2.66 -19.29 2.79
N GLU A 100 1.50 -18.66 2.71
CA GLU A 100 0.90 -18.16 1.47
C GLU A 100 1.34 -16.73 1.14
N PHE A 101 1.94 -16.03 2.10
CA PHE A 101 2.51 -14.72 1.86
C PHE A 101 3.78 -14.83 1.02
N ARG A 102 3.91 -13.90 0.06
CA ARG A 102 5.02 -13.83 -0.88
C ARG A 102 5.61 -12.42 -0.83
N VAL A 103 6.91 -12.32 -1.04
CA VAL A 103 7.60 -11.02 -1.15
C VAL A 103 8.09 -10.86 -2.58
N ALA A 104 7.80 -9.71 -3.19
CA ALA A 104 8.28 -9.36 -4.52
C ALA A 104 9.81 -9.29 -4.56
N LEU A 105 10.41 -9.53 -5.73
CA LEU A 105 11.85 -9.45 -5.89
C LEU A 105 12.33 -7.98 -5.75
N PRO A 106 13.49 -7.70 -5.15
CA PRO A 106 13.97 -6.33 -4.96
C PRO A 106 14.05 -5.50 -6.26
N ALA A 107 14.41 -6.15 -7.37
CA ALA A 107 14.52 -5.53 -8.69
C ALA A 107 13.19 -4.99 -9.25
N VAL A 108 12.07 -5.54 -8.76
CA VAL A 108 10.72 -5.11 -9.14
C VAL A 108 10.09 -4.18 -8.08
N SER A 109 10.67 -4.10 -6.89
CA SER A 109 10.22 -3.21 -5.80
C SER A 109 10.83 -1.81 -5.82
N THR A 110 11.70 -1.49 -6.78
CA THR A 110 12.36 -0.18 -6.87
C THR A 110 11.40 0.91 -7.34
N ARG A 111 11.44 2.08 -6.68
CA ARG A 111 10.65 3.23 -7.11
C ARG A 111 11.21 3.82 -8.43
N ARG A 112 10.66 3.47 -9.60
CA ARG A 112 11.08 4.03 -10.90
C ARG A 112 10.32 5.31 -11.23
N ALA A 113 11.03 6.43 -11.36
CA ALA A 113 10.45 7.72 -11.74
C ALA A 113 9.70 7.67 -13.09
N GLY A 114 10.12 6.81 -14.02
CA GLY A 114 9.43 6.59 -15.29
C GLY A 114 7.96 6.15 -15.13
N TYR A 115 7.64 5.41 -14.06
CA TYR A 115 6.26 5.01 -13.78
C TYR A 115 5.42 6.21 -13.34
N LEU A 116 5.98 7.09 -12.49
CA LEU A 116 5.31 8.34 -12.12
C LEU A 116 5.09 9.25 -13.33
N ALA A 117 6.06 9.31 -14.24
CA ALA A 117 5.94 10.07 -15.48
C ALA A 117 4.81 9.52 -16.37
N GLU A 118 4.69 8.21 -16.51
CA GLU A 118 3.59 7.59 -17.29
C GLU A 118 2.22 7.83 -16.65
N ILE A 119 2.10 7.76 -15.31
CA ILE A 119 0.88 8.11 -14.58
C ILE A 119 0.50 9.57 -14.86
N GLY A 120 1.46 10.48 -14.67
CA GLY A 120 1.26 11.90 -14.89
C GLY A 120 0.81 12.20 -16.32
N TRP A 121 1.45 11.56 -17.30
CA TRP A 121 1.09 11.68 -18.72
C TRP A 121 -0.35 11.24 -19.01
N ARG A 122 -0.77 10.08 -18.50
CA ARG A 122 -2.14 9.57 -18.68
C ARG A 122 -3.18 10.48 -18.02
N ARG A 123 -2.93 10.94 -16.79
CA ARG A 123 -3.82 11.86 -16.07
C ARG A 123 -3.95 13.20 -16.81
N LEU A 124 -2.83 13.73 -17.33
CA LEU A 124 -2.81 14.94 -18.14
C LEU A 124 -3.68 14.80 -19.39
N HIS A 125 -3.59 13.68 -20.12
CA HIS A 125 -4.41 13.42 -21.31
C HIS A 125 -5.90 13.25 -21.00
N GLN A 126 -6.26 12.90 -19.77
CA GLN A 126 -7.64 12.76 -19.32
C GLN A 126 -8.16 14.04 -18.66
N HIS A 127 -7.42 15.16 -18.74
CA HIS A 127 -7.72 16.41 -18.05
C HIS A 127 -7.89 16.27 -16.52
N GLN A 128 -7.27 15.24 -15.92
CA GLN A 128 -7.26 14.98 -14.48
C GLN A 128 -6.05 15.66 -13.82
N VAL A 129 -5.91 16.97 -14.06
CA VAL A 129 -4.82 17.80 -13.55
C VAL A 129 -5.24 18.43 -12.23
N ASP A 130 -4.42 18.27 -11.20
CA ASP A 130 -4.64 18.91 -9.90
C ASP A 130 -4.13 20.36 -9.93
N ASP A 131 -4.76 21.27 -9.18
CA ASP A 131 -4.23 22.63 -8.99
C ASP A 131 -2.95 22.55 -8.15
N ALA A 132 -1.84 23.03 -8.71
CA ALA A 132 -0.53 23.00 -8.07
C ALA A 132 -0.52 23.70 -6.69
N SER A 133 -1.33 24.74 -6.50
CA SER A 133 -1.44 25.46 -5.23
C SER A 133 -2.21 24.68 -4.15
N SER A 134 -2.98 23.67 -4.56
CA SER A 134 -3.79 22.81 -3.68
C SER A 134 -3.09 21.50 -3.29
N LEU A 135 -1.95 21.18 -3.90
CA LEU A 135 -1.20 19.96 -3.63
C LEU A 135 -0.58 20.03 -2.23
N ALA A 136 -1.03 19.15 -1.35
CA ALA A 136 -0.47 18.96 -0.02
C ALA A 136 0.12 17.54 0.08
N PRO A 137 1.29 17.36 0.73
CA PRO A 137 1.79 16.01 1.01
C PRO A 137 0.81 15.26 1.91
N ILE A 138 0.54 13.99 1.60
CA ILE A 138 -0.24 13.12 2.48
C ILE A 138 0.67 12.57 3.58
N TYR A 139 0.55 13.19 4.76
CA TYR A 139 1.17 12.68 5.97
C TYR A 139 0.16 11.80 6.71
N LEU A 140 0.34 10.49 6.58
CA LEU A 140 -0.34 9.54 7.46
C LEU A 140 0.18 9.74 8.89
N LYS A 141 -0.74 9.99 9.83
CA LYS A 141 -0.42 10.15 11.24
C LYS A 141 -0.87 8.90 11.98
N VAL A 142 -0.02 8.39 12.87
CA VAL A 142 -0.43 7.36 13.83
C VAL A 142 -1.28 8.03 14.90
N THR A 143 -2.59 7.81 14.87
CA THR A 143 -3.49 8.23 15.94
C THR A 143 -3.29 7.27 17.12
N ARG A 144 -2.44 7.65 18.07
CA ARG A 144 -2.00 6.78 19.19
C ARG A 144 -2.88 6.86 20.46
N TRP A 145 -3.94 7.67 20.51
CA TRP A 145 -4.55 8.05 21.80
C TRP A 145 -5.80 7.28 22.28
N GLU A 146 -6.28 6.24 21.59
CA GLU A 146 -7.49 5.52 22.03
C GLU A 146 -7.28 4.35 23.01
N LEU A 147 -6.04 4.02 23.40
CA LEU A 147 -5.78 2.89 24.32
C LEU A 147 -5.31 3.28 25.73
N VAL A 148 -5.21 4.57 26.08
CA VAL A 148 -4.79 5.00 27.44
C VAL A 148 -5.95 5.55 28.30
N SER A 149 -7.12 5.80 27.72
CA SER A 149 -8.24 6.39 28.46
C SER A 149 -9.09 5.39 29.27
N GLN A 150 -8.83 4.08 29.18
CA GLN A 150 -9.58 3.05 29.94
C GLN A 150 -8.89 2.57 31.22
N THR A 151 -7.65 2.96 31.51
CA THR A 151 -6.93 2.52 32.72
C THR A 151 -6.89 3.54 33.86
N LEU A 152 -7.56 4.70 33.71
CA LEU A 152 -7.59 5.77 34.72
C LEU A 152 -8.99 6.02 35.32
N ASN A 153 -9.87 5.02 35.30
CA ASN A 153 -11.19 5.07 35.96
C ASN A 153 -11.42 3.94 36.97
N HIS A 154 -10.35 3.38 37.56
CA HIS A 154 -10.43 2.48 38.72
C HIS A 154 -9.52 2.95 39.84
#